data_AF-A0AAW5CRV4-F1
#
_entry.id   AF-A0AAW5CRV4-F1
#
_cell.length_a   1.000
_cell.length_b   1.000
_cell.length_c   1.000
_cell.angle_alpha   90.00
_cell.angle_beta   90.00
_cell.angle_gamma   90.00
#
_symmetry.space_group_name_H-M   'P 1'
#
loop_
_entity.id
_entity.type
_entity.pdbx_description
1 polymer ?
#
loop_
_entity_poly.entity_id
_entity_poly.type
_entity_poly.pdbx_seq_one_letter_code
_entity_poly.pdbx_strand_id
1 'polypeptide(L)'
;MSTVGCRLDEAIQKISAGDLESALIQVSIAIDVSSKRKWPKQKKVGERYKNFIREHESLIYFMSLGIKGDTKPLVSFPNPNGDRYDIAHVYYKAVRNGLLHDGKISDNLSVVDENVLIYKDGKITISKMILMALMLAVICEPVNCNERLSKNYTVTFTNDIDINLNDFWGKRELLYQKIGHDKA
;
A
#
# COMPACT_ATOMS: atom_id res chain seq x y z
N MET A 1 -12.75 -4.79 17.74
CA MET A 1 -12.11 -4.09 16.60
C MET A 1 -11.00 -4.97 16.10
N SER A 2 -10.98 -5.35 14.81
CA SER A 2 -9.81 -6.05 14.27
C SER A 2 -8.64 -5.08 14.29
N THR A 3 -7.50 -5.50 14.85
CA THR A 3 -6.28 -4.70 14.88
C THR A 3 -5.70 -4.57 13.46
N VAL A 4 -4.79 -3.61 13.25
CA VAL A 4 -4.10 -3.45 11.94
C VAL A 4 -3.31 -4.73 11.62
N GLY A 5 -2.68 -5.34 12.63
CA GLY A 5 -2.00 -6.63 12.51
C GLY A 5 -2.88 -7.74 11.94
N CYS A 6 -4.08 -7.95 12.49
CA CYS A 6 -5.00 -8.99 11.98
C CYS A 6 -5.39 -8.78 10.51
N ARG A 7 -5.54 -7.52 10.07
CA ARG A 7 -5.83 -7.21 8.66
C ARG A 7 -4.66 -7.60 7.76
N LEU A 8 -3.44 -7.34 8.21
CA LEU A 8 -2.25 -7.72 7.45
C LEU A 8 -1.99 -9.24 7.49
N ASP A 9 -2.29 -9.94 8.59
CA ASP A 9 -2.28 -11.42 8.62
C ASP A 9 -3.19 -12.00 7.54
N GLU A 10 -4.43 -11.50 7.46
CA GLU A 10 -5.40 -11.94 6.45
C GLU A 10 -4.93 -11.58 5.04
N ALA A 11 -4.39 -10.36 4.84
CA ALA A 11 -3.83 -9.95 3.56
C ALA A 11 -2.71 -10.90 3.08
N ILE A 12 -1.80 -11.28 3.97
CA ILE A 12 -0.70 -12.21 3.64
C ILE A 12 -1.26 -13.58 3.23
N GLN A 13 -2.23 -14.12 3.96
CA GLN A 13 -2.86 -15.39 3.60
C GLN A 13 -3.53 -15.33 2.22
N LYS A 14 -4.21 -14.22 1.93
CA LYS A 14 -4.84 -13.98 0.62
C LYS A 14 -3.82 -13.87 -0.51
N ILE A 15 -2.69 -13.19 -0.29
CA ILE A 15 -1.57 -13.14 -1.24
C ILE A 15 -1.02 -14.55 -1.50
N SER A 16 -0.80 -15.35 -0.45
CA SER A 16 -0.32 -16.73 -0.60
C SER A 16 -1.31 -17.63 -1.35
N ALA A 17 -2.60 -17.32 -1.30
CA ALA A 17 -3.64 -18.02 -2.03
C ALA A 17 -3.86 -17.50 -3.47
N GLY A 18 -3.14 -16.46 -3.90
CA GLY A 18 -3.34 -15.80 -5.21
C GLY A 18 -4.55 -14.86 -5.27
N ASP A 19 -5.24 -14.63 -4.16
CA ASP A 19 -6.41 -13.75 -4.06
C ASP A 19 -5.97 -12.30 -3.78
N LEU A 20 -5.33 -11.69 -4.78
CA LEU A 20 -4.70 -10.36 -4.68
C LEU A 20 -5.71 -9.23 -4.46
N GLU A 21 -6.92 -9.37 -5.00
CA GLU A 21 -8.01 -8.41 -4.79
C GLU A 21 -8.45 -8.39 -3.32
N SER A 22 -8.74 -9.55 -2.73
CA SER A 22 -9.09 -9.61 -1.31
C SER A 22 -7.94 -9.17 -0.41
N ALA A 23 -6.69 -9.44 -0.80
CA ALA A 23 -5.54 -8.92 -0.09
C ALA A 23 -5.47 -7.38 -0.11
N LEU A 24 -5.71 -6.76 -1.27
CA LEU A 24 -5.75 -5.31 -1.40
C LEU A 24 -6.86 -4.68 -0.55
N ILE A 25 -8.02 -5.34 -0.44
CA ILE A 25 -9.10 -4.92 0.46
C ILE A 25 -8.60 -4.84 1.90
N GLN A 26 -7.96 -5.90 2.39
CA GLN A 26 -7.46 -5.97 3.76
C GLN A 26 -6.39 -4.91 4.05
N VAL A 27 -5.43 -4.73 3.12
CA VAL A 27 -4.42 -3.66 3.20
C VAL A 27 -5.07 -2.28 3.21
N SER A 28 -6.13 -2.06 2.41
CA SER A 28 -6.83 -0.77 2.35
C SER A 28 -7.58 -0.46 3.64
N ILE A 29 -8.17 -1.46 4.30
CA ILE A 29 -8.75 -1.29 5.65
C ILE A 29 -7.65 -0.91 6.66
N ALA A 30 -6.50 -1.57 6.58
CA ALA A 30 -5.35 -1.29 7.43
C ALA A 30 -4.84 0.16 7.25
N ILE A 31 -4.70 0.63 6.01
CA ILE A 31 -4.36 2.03 5.67
C ILE A 31 -5.39 3.00 6.26
N ASP A 32 -6.69 2.73 6.15
CA ASP A 32 -7.71 3.63 6.70
C ASP A 32 -7.55 3.79 8.22
N VAL A 33 -7.39 2.67 8.94
CA VAL A 33 -7.17 2.68 10.38
C VAL A 33 -5.89 3.44 10.75
N SER A 34 -4.78 3.16 10.07
CA SER A 34 -3.51 3.84 10.31
C SER A 34 -3.57 5.34 9.99
N SER A 35 -4.21 5.72 8.88
CA SER A 35 -4.41 7.13 8.51
C SER A 35 -5.27 7.88 9.54
N LYS A 36 -6.29 7.23 10.11
CA LYS A 36 -7.12 7.78 11.18
C LYS A 36 -6.33 7.96 12.48
N ARG A 37 -5.46 7.02 12.82
CA ARG A 37 -4.54 7.14 13.98
C ARG A 37 -3.55 8.28 13.81
N LYS A 38 -3.01 8.44 12.60
CA LYS A 38 -2.01 9.47 12.28
C LYS A 38 -2.59 10.89 12.26
N TRP A 39 -3.77 11.07 11.68
CA TRP A 39 -4.43 12.37 11.59
C TRP A 39 -5.82 12.37 12.24
N PRO A 40 -5.92 12.24 13.58
CA PRO A 40 -7.20 12.12 14.26
C PRO A 40 -8.08 13.38 14.13
N LYS A 41 -7.46 14.55 13.91
CA LYS A 41 -8.14 15.85 13.74
C LYS A 41 -8.64 16.10 12.32
N GLN A 42 -8.08 15.42 11.32
CA GLN A 42 -8.48 15.62 9.91
C GLN A 42 -9.78 14.88 9.66
N LYS A 43 -10.90 15.60 9.46
CA LYS A 43 -12.24 14.98 9.39
C LYS A 43 -12.45 14.15 8.12
N LYS A 44 -11.98 14.65 6.97
CA LYS A 44 -12.20 14.04 5.67
C LYS A 44 -11.36 12.80 5.49
N VAL A 45 -12.05 11.68 5.36
CA VAL A 45 -11.41 10.37 5.32
C VAL A 45 -10.57 10.19 4.05
N GLY A 46 -11.09 10.60 2.90
CA GLY A 46 -10.34 10.50 1.65
C GLY A 46 -9.09 11.36 1.59
N GLU A 47 -9.05 12.47 2.32
CA GLU A 47 -7.82 13.25 2.41
C GLU A 47 -6.76 12.53 3.26
N ARG A 48 -7.14 11.96 4.43
CA ARG A 48 -6.20 11.16 5.24
C ARG A 48 -5.64 9.97 4.47
N TYR A 49 -6.50 9.25 3.77
CA TYR A 49 -6.12 8.07 2.99
C TYR A 49 -5.13 8.43 1.88
N LYS A 50 -5.43 9.47 1.10
CA LYS A 50 -4.53 9.94 0.04
C LYS A 50 -3.21 10.46 0.59
N ASN A 51 -3.24 11.19 1.71
CA ASN A 51 -2.03 11.67 2.36
C ASN A 51 -1.14 10.52 2.84
N PHE A 52 -1.73 9.44 3.38
CA PHE A 52 -1.00 8.24 3.77
C PHE A 52 -0.21 7.66 2.59
N ILE A 53 -0.86 7.50 1.43
CA ILE A 53 -0.21 6.95 0.24
C ILE A 53 0.91 7.88 -0.26
N ARG A 54 0.66 9.19 -0.33
CA ARG A 54 1.65 10.18 -0.81
C ARG A 54 2.91 10.28 0.04
N GLU A 55 2.78 10.07 1.35
CA GLU A 55 3.94 10.00 2.25
C GLU A 55 4.81 8.76 1.99
N HIS A 56 4.22 7.69 1.44
CA HIS A 56 4.89 6.42 1.15
C HIS A 56 5.09 6.18 -0.36
N GLU A 57 4.91 7.20 -1.19
CA GLU A 57 5.08 7.10 -2.65
C GLU A 57 6.49 6.67 -3.04
N SER A 58 7.52 7.16 -2.35
CA SER A 58 8.92 6.75 -2.61
C SER A 58 9.11 5.25 -2.40
N LEU A 59 8.58 4.69 -1.31
CA LEU A 59 8.58 3.24 -1.08
C LEU A 59 7.83 2.47 -2.18
N ILE A 60 6.67 2.98 -2.60
CA ILE A 60 5.87 2.38 -3.69
C ILE A 60 6.67 2.34 -4.99
N TYR A 61 7.30 3.45 -5.37
CA TYR A 61 8.12 3.53 -6.59
C TYR A 61 9.41 2.73 -6.49
N PHE A 62 10.03 2.66 -5.31
CA PHE A 62 11.18 1.78 -5.07
C PHE A 62 10.81 0.31 -5.27
N MET A 63 9.73 -0.14 -4.65
CA MET A 63 9.29 -1.52 -4.72
C MET A 63 8.82 -1.95 -6.11
N SER A 64 8.19 -1.04 -6.86
CA SER A 64 7.63 -1.34 -8.18
C SER A 64 8.58 -1.05 -9.35
N LEU A 65 9.36 0.03 -9.28
CA LEU A 65 10.18 0.51 -10.39
C LEU A 65 11.68 0.56 -10.06
N GLY A 66 12.08 0.26 -8.82
CA GLY A 66 13.47 0.32 -8.40
C GLY A 66 14.02 1.74 -8.23
N ILE A 67 13.16 2.77 -8.24
CA ILE A 67 13.56 4.16 -8.08
C ILE A 67 13.90 4.41 -6.61
N LYS A 68 15.15 4.81 -6.33
CA LYS A 68 15.66 5.02 -4.97
C LYS A 68 15.48 6.45 -4.46
N GLY A 69 15.60 6.59 -3.14
CA GLY A 69 15.55 7.86 -2.42
C GLY A 69 14.16 8.51 -2.47
N ASP A 70 14.12 9.82 -2.20
CA ASP A 70 12.88 10.59 -2.13
C ASP A 70 12.30 10.99 -3.51
N THR A 71 12.78 10.35 -4.58
CA THR A 71 12.32 10.64 -5.94
C THR A 71 10.86 10.23 -6.11
N LYS A 72 10.02 11.19 -6.45
CA LYS A 72 8.59 10.99 -6.73
C LYS A 72 8.30 11.31 -8.19
N PRO A 73 8.37 10.34 -9.12
CA PRO A 73 8.00 10.58 -10.50
C PRO A 73 6.55 11.10 -10.57
N LEU A 74 6.33 12.07 -11.45
CA LEU A 74 4.99 12.61 -11.69
C LEU A 74 4.17 11.63 -12.52
N VAL A 75 3.61 10.61 -11.87
CA VAL A 75 2.68 9.67 -12.49
C VAL A 75 1.26 10.18 -12.29
N SER A 76 0.53 10.36 -13.39
CA SER A 76 -0.85 10.81 -13.32
C SER A 76 -1.72 10.18 -14.41
N PHE A 77 -2.96 9.89 -14.05
CA PHE A 77 -3.94 9.17 -14.83
C PHE A 77 -5.07 10.09 -15.27
N PRO A 78 -5.68 9.88 -16.45
CA PRO A 78 -6.81 10.69 -16.91
C PRO A 78 -8.01 10.62 -15.94
N ASN A 79 -8.66 11.76 -15.69
CA ASN A 79 -9.98 11.83 -15.06
C ASN A 79 -11.04 12.10 -16.13
N PRO A 80 -12.20 11.41 -16.14
CA PRO A 80 -13.32 11.73 -17.02
C PRO A 80 -13.77 13.20 -17.01
N ASN A 81 -13.56 13.91 -15.89
CA ASN A 81 -13.92 15.33 -15.75
C ASN A 81 -12.86 16.32 -16.28
N GLY A 82 -11.80 15.84 -16.94
CA GLY A 82 -10.73 16.70 -17.51
C GLY A 82 -9.52 16.94 -16.60
N ASP A 83 -9.61 16.64 -15.29
CA ASP A 83 -8.44 16.67 -14.40
C ASP A 83 -7.52 15.45 -14.57
N ARG A 84 -6.46 15.35 -13.77
CA ARG A 84 -5.62 14.15 -13.66
C ARG A 84 -5.59 13.63 -12.22
N TYR A 85 -5.65 12.31 -12.06
CA TYR A 85 -5.49 11.64 -10.77
C TYR A 85 -4.03 11.24 -10.56
N ASP A 86 -3.50 11.49 -9.37
CA ASP A 86 -2.27 10.82 -8.92
C ASP A 86 -2.58 9.38 -8.48
N ILE A 87 -1.54 8.62 -8.17
CA ILE A 87 -1.65 7.23 -7.70
C ILE A 87 -2.51 7.11 -6.43
N ALA A 88 -2.37 8.06 -5.50
CA ALA A 88 -3.15 8.08 -4.27
C ALA A 88 -4.67 8.25 -4.52
N HIS A 89 -5.06 9.10 -5.47
CA HIS A 89 -6.45 9.27 -5.88
C HIS A 89 -7.01 8.00 -6.53
N VAL A 90 -6.24 7.34 -7.38
CA VAL A 90 -6.62 6.07 -8.01
C VAL A 90 -6.94 5.03 -6.94
N TYR A 91 -6.02 4.80 -6.00
CA TYR A 91 -6.25 3.83 -4.92
C TYR A 91 -7.48 4.16 -4.08
N TYR A 92 -7.64 5.43 -3.72
CA TYR A 92 -8.79 5.87 -2.95
C TYR A 92 -10.11 5.60 -3.69
N LYS A 93 -10.19 5.95 -4.98
CA LYS A 93 -11.40 5.76 -5.78
C LYS A 93 -11.69 4.29 -6.07
N ALA A 94 -10.68 3.52 -6.46
CA ALA A 94 -10.87 2.16 -6.89
C ALA A 94 -11.16 1.19 -5.74
N VAL A 95 -10.47 1.36 -4.61
CA VAL A 95 -10.60 0.41 -3.50
C VAL A 95 -11.65 0.87 -2.51
N ARG A 96 -11.56 2.09 -1.98
CA ARG A 96 -12.45 2.50 -0.90
C ARG A 96 -13.88 2.75 -1.36
N ASN A 97 -14.07 3.46 -2.48
CA ASN A 97 -15.44 3.71 -2.95
C ASN A 97 -16.11 2.40 -3.38
N GLY A 98 -15.40 1.51 -4.09
CA GLY A 98 -15.94 0.18 -4.42
C GLY A 98 -16.32 -0.62 -3.18
N LEU A 99 -15.45 -0.63 -2.16
CA LEU A 99 -15.71 -1.35 -0.90
C LEU A 99 -16.89 -0.80 -0.09
N LEU A 100 -17.07 0.52 -0.08
CA LEU A 100 -18.16 1.18 0.66
C LEU A 100 -19.52 1.07 -0.05
N HIS A 101 -19.53 0.96 -1.38
CA HIS A 101 -20.77 0.95 -2.16
C HIS A 101 -21.23 -0.47 -2.53
N ASP A 102 -20.34 -1.34 -2.99
CA ASP A 102 -20.71 -2.64 -3.59
C ASP A 102 -19.99 -3.84 -2.96
N GLY A 103 -19.14 -3.62 -1.95
CA GLY A 103 -18.38 -4.69 -1.28
C GLY A 103 -17.32 -5.36 -2.18
N LYS A 104 -16.97 -4.74 -3.31
CA LYS A 104 -15.98 -5.22 -4.29
C LYS A 104 -15.00 -4.10 -4.65
N ILE A 105 -13.80 -4.45 -5.11
CA ILE A 105 -12.94 -3.46 -5.78
C ILE A 105 -13.64 -3.06 -7.09
N SER A 106 -13.54 -1.78 -7.47
CA SER A 106 -14.11 -1.32 -8.73
C SER A 106 -13.43 -2.01 -9.92
N ASP A 107 -14.19 -2.38 -10.95
CA ASP A 107 -13.68 -3.03 -12.18
C ASP A 107 -12.55 -2.26 -12.89
N ASN A 108 -12.36 -0.98 -12.52
CA ASN A 108 -11.30 -0.10 -13.00
C ASN A 108 -9.94 -0.30 -12.31
N LEU A 109 -9.80 -1.24 -11.38
CA LEU A 109 -8.51 -1.62 -10.79
C LEU A 109 -8.36 -3.13 -10.74
N SER A 110 -7.20 -3.62 -11.18
CA SER A 110 -6.79 -5.01 -10.98
C SER A 110 -5.39 -5.09 -10.43
N VAL A 111 -5.16 -6.09 -9.59
CA VAL A 111 -3.83 -6.45 -9.07
C VAL A 111 -3.37 -7.71 -9.77
N VAL A 112 -2.14 -7.70 -10.29
CA VAL A 112 -1.54 -8.83 -11.00
C VAL A 112 -0.15 -9.14 -10.46
N ASP A 113 0.37 -10.34 -10.70
CA ASP A 113 1.71 -10.72 -10.22
C ASP A 113 2.83 -10.04 -11.01
N GLU A 114 2.59 -9.70 -12.28
CA GLU A 114 3.57 -9.02 -13.14
C GLU A 114 3.93 -7.64 -12.58
N ASN A 115 5.20 -7.27 -12.72
CA ASN A 115 5.68 -5.98 -12.26
C ASN A 115 5.31 -4.85 -13.24
N VAL A 116 4.04 -4.45 -13.23
CA VAL A 116 3.46 -3.46 -14.13
C VAL A 116 2.71 -2.35 -13.40
N LEU A 117 2.64 -1.18 -14.04
CA LEU A 117 1.71 -0.10 -13.73
C LEU A 117 1.12 0.40 -15.05
N ILE A 118 -0.07 -0.10 -15.39
CA ILE A 118 -0.68 0.12 -16.71
C ILE A 118 -1.99 0.87 -16.53
N TYR A 119 -2.22 1.86 -17.38
CA TYR A 119 -3.55 2.44 -17.61
C TYR A 119 -4.00 2.11 -19.02
N LYS A 120 -5.10 1.38 -19.15
CA LYS A 120 -5.68 0.99 -20.44
C LYS A 120 -7.19 0.95 -20.33
N ASP A 121 -7.89 1.59 -21.27
CA ASP A 121 -9.35 1.57 -21.39
C ASP A 121 -10.08 1.94 -20.08
N GLY A 122 -9.56 2.92 -19.33
CA GLY A 122 -10.14 3.35 -18.05
C GLY A 122 -9.84 2.43 -16.86
N LYS A 123 -9.11 1.32 -17.09
CA LYS A 123 -8.68 0.38 -16.07
C LYS A 123 -7.20 0.57 -15.73
N ILE A 124 -6.90 0.49 -14.44
CA ILE A 124 -5.55 0.52 -13.91
C ILE A 124 -5.16 -0.88 -13.46
N THR A 125 -4.01 -1.33 -13.91
CA THR A 125 -3.42 -2.61 -13.50
C THR A 125 -2.16 -2.31 -12.72
N ILE A 126 -2.10 -2.80 -11.49
CA ILE A 126 -0.97 -2.64 -10.57
C ILE A 126 -0.33 -3.97 -10.27
N SER A 127 0.97 -3.95 -9.98
CA SER A 127 1.69 -5.13 -9.55
C SER A 127 1.41 -5.47 -8.08
N LYS A 128 1.54 -6.76 -7.77
CA LYS A 128 1.64 -7.28 -6.41
C LYS A 128 2.76 -6.59 -5.61
N MET A 129 3.82 -6.13 -6.27
CA MET A 129 4.88 -5.37 -5.58
C MET A 129 4.37 -4.05 -5.00
N ILE A 130 3.40 -3.39 -5.64
CA ILE A 130 2.79 -2.19 -5.07
C ILE A 130 1.89 -2.57 -3.87
N LEU A 131 1.14 -3.67 -3.95
CA LEU A 131 0.37 -4.19 -2.81
C LEU A 131 1.30 -4.49 -1.60
N MET A 132 2.45 -5.13 -1.85
CA MET A 132 3.47 -5.38 -0.83
C MET A 132 4.04 -4.07 -0.27
N ALA A 133 4.30 -3.07 -1.11
CA ALA A 133 4.77 -1.76 -0.67
C ALA A 133 3.76 -1.05 0.24
N LEU A 134 2.47 -1.11 -0.09
CA LEU A 134 1.39 -0.57 0.74
C LEU A 134 1.29 -1.28 2.09
N MET A 135 1.45 -2.61 2.12
CA MET A 135 1.51 -3.38 3.36
C MET A 135 2.71 -2.96 4.23
N LEU A 136 3.90 -2.83 3.63
CA LEU A 136 5.10 -2.38 4.34
C LEU A 136 4.97 -0.95 4.87
N ALA A 137 4.35 -0.05 4.10
CA ALA A 137 4.03 1.31 4.54
C ALA A 137 3.18 1.31 5.81
N VAL A 138 2.19 0.40 5.91
CA VAL A 138 1.40 0.23 7.13
C VAL A 138 2.25 -0.32 8.28
N ILE A 139 3.05 -1.36 8.05
CA ILE A 139 3.89 -1.97 9.08
C ILE A 139 4.84 -0.93 9.67
N CYS A 140 5.57 -0.21 8.83
CA CYS A 140 6.66 0.65 9.27
C CYS A 140 6.20 2.03 9.80
N GLU A 141 4.92 2.37 9.66
CA GLU A 141 4.38 3.64 10.14
C GLU A 141 4.40 3.73 11.68
N PRO A 142 5.05 4.76 12.27
CA PRO A 142 5.16 4.94 13.72
C PRO A 142 3.88 4.78 14.52
N VAL A 143 2.73 5.22 13.99
CA VAL A 143 1.44 5.11 14.70
C VAL A 143 0.94 3.67 14.87
N ASN A 144 1.58 2.69 14.24
CA ASN A 144 1.30 1.27 14.37
C ASN A 144 2.37 0.52 15.19
N CYS A 145 3.26 1.20 15.93
CA CYS A 145 4.36 0.55 16.66
C CYS A 145 3.93 -0.56 17.66
N ASN A 146 2.69 -0.49 18.16
CA ASN A 146 2.10 -1.46 19.10
C ASN A 146 1.34 -2.60 18.41
N GLU A 147 1.27 -2.61 17.09
CA GLU A 147 0.67 -3.69 16.29
C GLU A 147 1.68 -4.81 16.06
N ARG A 148 1.20 -6.03 15.84
CA ARG A 148 2.01 -7.20 15.49
C ARG A 148 1.21 -8.13 14.59
N LEU A 149 1.91 -8.87 13.73
CA LEU A 149 1.35 -10.01 13.02
C LEU A 149 1.26 -11.21 13.97
N SER A 150 0.26 -12.06 13.77
CA SER A 150 0.05 -13.27 14.57
C SER A 150 1.19 -14.29 14.47
N LYS A 151 1.96 -14.23 13.37
CA LYS A 151 3.08 -15.11 13.08
C LYS A 151 4.26 -14.30 12.57
N ASN A 152 5.44 -14.92 12.59
CA ASN A 152 6.60 -14.39 11.89
C ASN A 152 6.48 -14.70 10.40
N TYR A 153 6.53 -13.66 9.59
CA TYR A 153 6.52 -13.75 8.14
C TYR A 153 7.83 -13.16 7.63
N THR A 154 8.56 -13.95 6.83
CA THR A 154 9.78 -13.51 6.17
C THR A 154 9.45 -13.09 4.74
N VAL A 155 9.95 -11.92 4.34
CA VAL A 155 9.91 -11.45 2.96
C VAL A 155 11.34 -11.31 2.47
N THR A 156 11.61 -11.90 1.32
CA THR A 156 12.89 -11.80 0.62
C THR A 156 12.81 -10.68 -0.42
N PHE A 157 13.72 -9.71 -0.31
CA PHE A 157 13.86 -8.61 -1.28
C PHE A 157 14.97 -8.92 -2.27
N THR A 158 15.11 -8.08 -3.30
CA THR A 158 16.25 -8.13 -4.23
C THR A 158 17.58 -8.13 -3.47
N ASN A 159 18.54 -8.95 -3.92
CA ASN A 159 19.83 -9.23 -3.26
C ASN A 159 19.74 -10.17 -2.03
N ASP A 160 18.76 -11.08 -2.01
CA ASP A 160 18.61 -12.12 -0.98
C ASP A 160 18.54 -11.57 0.46
N ILE A 161 17.96 -10.36 0.59
CA ILE A 161 17.75 -9.73 1.90
C ILE A 161 16.45 -10.28 2.48
N ASP A 162 16.60 -11.19 3.44
CA ASP A 162 15.49 -11.67 4.25
C ASP A 162 15.22 -10.72 5.42
N ILE A 163 13.96 -10.34 5.56
CA ILE A 163 13.48 -9.58 6.71
C ILE A 163 12.25 -10.25 7.33
N ASN A 164 12.20 -10.31 8.66
CA ASN A 164 10.98 -10.66 9.38
C ASN A 164 10.13 -9.40 9.56
N LEU A 165 8.89 -9.43 9.08
CA LEU A 165 7.98 -8.28 9.11
C LEU A 165 7.70 -7.76 10.53
N ASN A 166 7.70 -8.64 11.55
CA ASN A 166 7.44 -8.23 12.93
C ASN A 166 8.55 -7.35 13.55
N ASP A 167 9.73 -7.28 12.93
CA ASP A 167 10.84 -6.48 13.45
C ASP A 167 10.69 -4.98 13.14
N PHE A 168 9.83 -4.61 12.18
CA PHE A 168 9.77 -3.28 11.58
C PHE A 168 8.55 -2.45 11.96
N TRP A 169 7.68 -2.94 12.83
CA TRP A 169 6.49 -2.20 13.25
C TRP A 169 6.83 -0.83 13.84
N GLY A 170 6.38 0.23 13.17
CA GLY A 170 6.67 1.62 13.52
C GLY A 170 8.12 2.08 13.32
N LYS A 171 8.93 1.32 12.58
CA LYS A 171 10.37 1.60 12.34
C LYS A 171 10.67 1.84 10.86
N ARG A 172 10.11 2.92 10.29
CA ARG A 172 10.25 3.29 8.87
C ARG A 172 11.71 3.36 8.43
N GLU A 173 12.51 4.14 9.14
CA GLU A 173 13.90 4.43 8.79
C GLU A 173 14.73 3.15 8.81
N LEU A 174 14.48 2.28 9.80
CA LEU A 174 15.14 0.98 9.88
C LEU A 174 14.77 0.07 8.69
N LEU A 175 13.49 0.05 8.30
CA LEU A 175 13.05 -0.72 7.13
C LEU A 175 13.73 -0.20 5.87
N TYR A 176 13.70 1.12 5.65
CA TYR A 176 14.23 1.73 4.44
C TYR A 176 15.74 1.52 4.31
N GLN A 177 16.48 1.64 5.41
CA GLN A 177 17.91 1.32 5.46
C GLN A 177 18.17 -0.15 5.12
N LYS A 178 17.37 -1.07 5.69
CA LYS A 178 17.53 -2.51 5.51
C LYS A 178 17.28 -2.96 4.07
N ILE A 179 16.27 -2.40 3.40
CA ILE A 179 15.93 -2.74 2.01
C ILE A 179 16.73 -1.92 0.99
N GLY A 180 17.56 -0.96 1.43
CA GLY A 180 18.40 -0.14 0.56
C GLY A 180 17.64 0.96 -0.19
N HIS A 181 16.49 1.39 0.33
CA HIS A 181 15.70 2.50 -0.22
C HIS A 181 16.42 3.84 -0.08
N ASP A 182 17.10 4.06 1.06
CA ASP A 182 17.71 5.36 1.42
C ASP A 182 19.04 5.66 0.70
N LYS A 183 19.57 4.71 -0.08
CA LYS A 183 20.85 4.88 -0.77
C LYS A 183 20.65 5.60 -2.10
N ALA A 184 20.81 6.92 -2.09
CA ALA A 184 21.42 7.64 -3.21
C ALA A 184 22.94 7.71 -2.97
#